data_AF-A0A5G2R3D1-F1
#
_entry.id   AF-A0A5G2R3D1-F1
#
_cell.length_a   1.000
_cell.length_b   1.000
_cell.length_c   1.000
_cell.angle_alpha   90.00
_cell.angle_beta   90.00
_cell.angle_gamma   90.00
#
_symmetry.space_group_name_H-M   'P 1'
#
loop_
_entity.id
_entity.type
_entity.pdbx_description
1 polymer ?
#
loop_
_entity_poly.entity_id
_entity_poly.type
_entity_poly.pdbx_seq_one_letter_code
_entity_poly.pdbx_strand_id
1 'polypeptide(L)'
;MSCGVGCRRGSDPVLLWLWHRPVATAPIQPLVWEVPYATGVAQEKAKNKTKQNKTKDIGNKLEAKMDNLEETLTKEIQDIKLKQEEMQNTINEIKNSLDAANSRIQEAEERISKVEDRLVEIMDAEQKREKRLKRNEESLRELWDKVKRTNIRIIGVPEGEEKEKGTEKIFQEIIAKNFPHMGKESLTQIQEAQRVPYKINPRRNAQRHKLIKLTKIKDKEKILKAAREKKTSKLQGNPDKAIGRFFNRNSAGQKVVA
;
A
#
# COMPACT_ATOMS: atom_id res chain seq x y z
N MET A 1 46.30 -49.52 -34.80
CA MET A 1 46.66 -48.93 -36.11
C MET A 1 48.04 -48.34 -36.00
N SER A 2 48.96 -48.89 -36.80
CA SER A 2 50.23 -48.32 -37.30
C SER A 2 51.30 -47.91 -36.29
N CYS A 3 52.60 -48.19 -36.43
CA CYS A 3 53.46 -49.12 -37.19
C CYS A 3 54.90 -48.58 -37.05
N GLY A 4 55.91 -49.46 -37.11
CA GLY A 4 57.33 -49.11 -37.34
C GLY A 4 58.22 -49.33 -36.11
N VAL A 5 58.89 -50.47 -35.88
CA VAL A 5 59.87 -51.28 -36.66
C VAL A 5 61.25 -50.62 -36.81
N GLY A 6 62.30 -51.29 -36.29
CA GLY A 6 63.69 -50.99 -36.62
C GLY A 6 64.75 -51.80 -35.83
N CYS A 7 65.04 -53.01 -36.28
CA CYS A 7 66.12 -53.91 -35.79
C CYS A 7 67.52 -53.57 -36.36
N ARG A 8 68.59 -54.01 -35.67
CA ARG A 8 69.76 -54.85 -36.12
C ARG A 8 70.90 -54.67 -35.09
N ARG A 9 71.40 -55.66 -34.34
CA ARG A 9 72.17 -56.92 -34.62
C ARG A 9 73.58 -56.74 -35.21
N GLY A 10 74.56 -57.29 -34.48
CA GLY A 10 75.85 -57.81 -34.95
C GLY A 10 77.02 -56.83 -34.83
N SER A 11 78.27 -57.20 -34.50
CA SER A 11 78.90 -58.52 -34.29
C SER A 11 80.28 -58.29 -33.67
N ASP A 12 80.73 -59.22 -32.81
CA ASP A 12 82.15 -59.45 -32.51
C ASP A 12 82.88 -59.91 -33.79
N PRO A 13 84.21 -59.70 -33.91
CA PRO A 13 85.07 -60.89 -33.89
C PRO A 13 86.48 -60.72 -33.29
N VAL A 14 86.87 -61.77 -32.57
CA VAL A 14 88.23 -62.19 -32.21
C VAL A 14 88.96 -62.80 -33.45
N LEU A 15 90.31 -62.80 -33.43
CA LEU A 15 91.31 -63.66 -34.13
C LEU A 15 92.41 -62.79 -34.81
N LEU A 16 93.70 -63.09 -34.91
CA LEU A 16 94.69 -64.03 -34.36
C LEU A 16 96.04 -63.63 -35.05
N TRP A 17 97.19 -64.16 -34.59
CA TRP A 17 98.57 -64.14 -35.17
C TRP A 17 99.48 -62.94 -34.82
N LEU A 18 100.81 -63.03 -34.65
CA LEU A 18 101.85 -64.00 -34.21
C LEU A 18 103.19 -63.40 -34.71
N TRP A 19 104.08 -63.02 -33.78
CA TRP A 19 105.56 -63.01 -33.84
C TRP A 19 106.33 -62.20 -34.91
N HIS A 20 107.12 -61.23 -34.46
CA HIS A 20 108.60 -61.29 -34.58
C HIS A 20 109.28 -60.30 -33.60
N ARG A 21 110.23 -60.83 -32.82
CA ARG A 21 111.18 -60.09 -31.98
C ARG A 21 112.38 -59.67 -32.85
N PRO A 22 113.04 -58.53 -32.55
CA PRO A 22 114.47 -58.65 -32.25
C PRO A 22 114.87 -57.91 -30.97
N VAL A 23 115.86 -58.51 -30.31
CA VAL A 23 116.54 -58.05 -29.10
C VAL A 23 117.56 -56.98 -29.49
N ALA A 24 117.55 -55.85 -28.78
CA ALA A 24 118.71 -54.98 -28.65
C ALA A 24 118.71 -54.38 -27.24
N THR A 25 119.73 -54.75 -26.48
CA THR A 25 120.06 -54.29 -25.13
C THR A 25 120.55 -52.84 -25.13
N ALA A 26 119.93 -51.99 -24.31
CA ALA A 26 120.47 -50.70 -23.89
C ALA A 26 120.06 -50.42 -22.42
N PRO A 27 120.90 -49.75 -21.63
CA PRO A 27 121.00 -49.96 -20.18
C PRO A 27 119.92 -49.25 -19.36
N ILE A 28 119.57 -49.92 -18.27
CA ILE A 28 118.48 -49.65 -17.33
C ILE A 28 118.75 -48.34 -16.56
N GLN A 29 117.92 -47.33 -16.80
CA GLN A 29 117.58 -46.33 -15.80
C GLN A 29 116.56 -46.96 -14.82
N PRO A 30 116.65 -46.71 -13.50
CA PRO A 30 115.70 -47.29 -12.55
C PRO A 30 114.35 -46.58 -12.70
N LEU A 31 113.49 -47.18 -13.52
CA LEU A 31 112.05 -46.99 -13.42
C LEU A 31 111.63 -47.60 -12.09
N VAL A 32 111.55 -46.75 -11.07
CA VAL A 32 110.80 -47.04 -9.84
C VAL A 32 109.37 -47.35 -10.28
N TRP A 33 109.01 -48.62 -10.15
CA TRP A 33 107.64 -49.08 -10.23
C TRP A 33 106.86 -48.41 -9.08
N GLU A 34 106.13 -47.35 -9.39
CA GLU A 34 105.04 -46.91 -8.52
C GLU A 34 103.87 -47.87 -8.73
N VAL A 35 103.60 -48.64 -7.68
CA VAL A 35 102.42 -49.49 -7.53
C VAL A 35 101.16 -48.65 -7.82
N PRO A 36 100.31 -48.96 -8.82
CA PRO A 36 99.15 -48.13 -9.19
C PRO A 36 97.99 -48.16 -8.17
N TYR A 37 98.16 -48.79 -7.00
CA TYR A 37 97.09 -48.99 -6.01
C TYR A 37 96.82 -47.78 -5.10
N ALA A 38 97.65 -46.72 -5.13
CA ALA A 38 97.44 -45.53 -4.29
C ALA A 38 96.64 -44.39 -4.96
N THR A 39 96.66 -44.28 -6.30
CA THR A 39 96.01 -43.18 -7.04
C THR A 39 94.49 -43.37 -7.19
N GLY A 40 94.01 -44.62 -7.28
CA GLY A 40 92.58 -44.94 -7.29
C GLY A 40 91.88 -44.63 -5.96
N VAL A 41 92.52 -44.92 -4.83
CA VAL A 41 91.94 -44.72 -3.47
C VAL A 41 91.82 -43.24 -3.12
N ALA A 42 92.77 -42.40 -3.55
CA ALA A 42 92.69 -40.94 -3.37
C ALA A 42 91.60 -40.31 -4.25
N GLN A 43 91.45 -40.76 -5.51
CA GLN A 43 90.36 -40.31 -6.40
C GLN A 43 88.98 -40.78 -5.91
N GLU A 44 88.86 -41.99 -5.37
CA GLU A 44 87.59 -42.53 -4.87
C GLU A 44 87.17 -41.88 -3.54
N LYS A 45 88.13 -41.62 -2.64
CA LYS A 45 87.90 -40.78 -1.45
C LYS A 45 87.48 -39.37 -1.82
N ALA A 46 88.13 -38.75 -2.81
CA ALA A 46 87.71 -37.43 -3.31
C ALA A 46 86.28 -37.48 -3.87
N LYS A 47 85.97 -38.43 -4.76
CA LYS A 47 84.63 -38.65 -5.33
C LYS A 47 83.56 -38.89 -4.25
N ASN A 48 83.85 -39.66 -3.21
CA ASN A 48 82.94 -39.92 -2.09
C ASN A 48 82.74 -38.68 -1.21
N LYS A 49 83.80 -37.90 -0.96
CA LYS A 49 83.72 -36.63 -0.22
C LYS A 49 82.93 -35.58 -1.00
N THR A 50 83.09 -35.52 -2.33
CA THR A 50 82.29 -34.66 -3.20
C THR A 50 80.83 -35.11 -3.25
N LYS A 51 80.56 -36.42 -3.29
CA LYS A 51 79.19 -36.97 -3.17
C LYS A 51 78.56 -36.61 -1.83
N GLN A 52 79.27 -36.81 -0.71
CA GLN A 52 78.80 -36.47 0.63
C GLN A 52 78.48 -34.97 0.79
N ASN A 53 79.35 -34.10 0.28
CA ASN A 53 79.11 -32.66 0.32
C ASN A 53 77.91 -32.25 -0.53
N LYS A 54 77.72 -32.84 -1.72
CA LYS A 54 76.53 -32.61 -2.55
C LYS A 54 75.25 -33.09 -1.86
N THR A 55 75.25 -34.25 -1.20
CA THR A 55 74.09 -34.72 -0.43
C THR A 55 73.77 -33.85 0.78
N LYS A 56 74.79 -33.34 1.48
CA LYS A 56 74.59 -32.37 2.58
C LYS A 56 73.99 -31.06 2.09
N ASP A 57 74.49 -30.53 0.97
CA ASP A 57 74.01 -29.29 0.38
C ASP A 57 72.55 -29.40 -0.11
N ILE A 58 72.17 -30.56 -0.67
CA ILE A 58 70.77 -30.86 -1.01
C ILE A 58 69.89 -30.96 0.25
N GLY A 59 70.38 -31.60 1.32
CA GLY A 59 69.69 -31.69 2.60
C GLY A 59 69.40 -30.31 3.19
N ASN A 60 70.44 -29.48 3.33
CA ASN A 60 70.30 -28.11 3.84
C ASN A 60 69.35 -27.25 2.97
N LYS A 61 69.36 -27.44 1.65
CA LYS A 61 68.45 -26.75 0.72
C LYS A 61 67.01 -27.23 0.83
N LEU A 62 66.77 -28.48 1.21
CA LEU A 62 65.44 -29.01 1.49
C LEU A 62 64.93 -28.51 2.83
N GLU A 63 65.78 -28.51 3.85
CA GLU A 63 65.47 -28.00 5.19
C GLU A 63 65.08 -26.52 5.14
N ALA A 64 65.87 -25.68 4.46
CA ALA A 64 65.52 -24.27 4.24
C ALA A 64 64.22 -24.06 3.45
N LYS A 65 63.83 -25.00 2.56
CA LYS A 65 62.53 -24.95 1.88
C LYS A 65 61.39 -25.38 2.79
N MET A 66 61.62 -26.36 3.67
CA MET A 66 60.65 -26.77 4.68
C MET A 66 60.39 -25.66 5.69
N ASP A 67 61.44 -25.03 6.21
CA ASP A 67 61.31 -23.90 7.14
C ASP A 67 60.54 -22.73 6.51
N ASN A 68 60.85 -22.39 5.26
CA ASN A 68 60.10 -21.37 4.52
C ASN A 68 58.62 -21.76 4.33
N LEU A 69 58.32 -23.03 4.01
CA LEU A 69 56.95 -23.51 3.87
C LEU A 69 56.21 -23.43 5.21
N GLU A 70 56.85 -23.85 6.30
CA GLU A 70 56.29 -23.81 7.64
C GLU A 70 56.01 -22.36 8.08
N GLU A 71 56.92 -21.43 7.78
CA GLU A 71 56.73 -20.00 8.03
C GLU A 71 55.58 -19.41 7.19
N THR A 72 55.42 -19.82 5.92
CA THR A 72 54.28 -19.36 5.10
C THR A 72 52.94 -19.90 5.59
N LEU A 73 52.87 -21.20 5.93
CA LEU A 73 51.64 -21.83 6.42
C LEU A 73 51.21 -21.25 7.76
N THR A 74 52.15 -20.98 8.66
CA THR A 74 51.84 -20.38 9.96
C THR A 74 51.28 -18.97 9.82
N LYS A 75 51.81 -18.15 8.90
CA LYS A 75 51.25 -16.82 8.56
C LYS A 75 49.84 -16.94 7.98
N GLU A 76 49.61 -17.82 7.02
CA GLU A 76 48.28 -18.03 6.43
C GLU A 76 47.25 -18.49 7.47
N ILE A 77 47.62 -19.39 8.39
CA ILE A 77 46.75 -19.84 9.48
C ILE A 77 46.40 -18.68 10.42
N GLN A 78 47.35 -17.81 10.75
CA GLN A 78 47.08 -16.63 11.58
C GLN A 78 46.11 -15.67 10.87
N ASP A 79 46.32 -15.39 9.59
CA ASP A 79 45.42 -14.53 8.79
C ASP A 79 44.00 -15.11 8.71
N ILE A 80 43.85 -16.43 8.55
CA ILE A 80 42.54 -17.10 8.54
C ILE A 80 41.85 -16.95 9.89
N LYS A 81 42.58 -17.10 11.00
CA LYS A 81 42.02 -16.93 12.35
C LYS A 81 41.50 -15.52 12.58
N LEU A 82 42.28 -14.51 12.20
CA LEU A 82 41.86 -13.10 12.31
C LEU A 82 40.58 -12.84 11.50
N LYS A 83 40.53 -13.28 10.24
CA LYS A 83 39.33 -13.17 9.40
C LYS A 83 38.13 -13.90 10.01
N GLN A 84 38.36 -15.05 10.64
CA GLN A 84 37.30 -15.82 11.29
C GLN A 84 36.72 -15.10 12.52
N GLU A 85 37.57 -14.43 13.32
CA GLU A 85 37.13 -13.58 14.44
C GLU A 85 36.33 -12.36 13.95
N GLU A 86 36.81 -11.68 12.90
CA GLU A 86 36.08 -10.56 12.27
C GLU A 86 34.70 -11.01 11.75
N MET A 87 34.62 -12.15 11.07
CA MET A 87 33.33 -12.71 10.65
C MET A 87 32.42 -13.01 11.84
N GLN A 88 32.96 -13.57 12.93
CA GLN A 88 32.16 -13.89 14.11
C GLN A 88 31.59 -12.63 14.76
N ASN A 89 32.37 -11.55 14.82
CA ASN A 89 31.93 -10.25 15.33
C ASN A 89 30.80 -9.67 14.46
N THR A 90 30.97 -9.64 13.14
CA THR A 90 29.92 -9.15 12.22
C THR A 90 28.64 -9.99 12.28
N ILE A 91 28.74 -11.31 12.42
CA ILE A 91 27.58 -12.20 12.61
C ILE A 91 26.83 -11.85 13.90
N ASN A 92 27.56 -11.57 14.99
CA ASN A 92 26.94 -11.20 16.26
C ASN A 92 26.26 -9.83 16.19
N GLU A 93 26.87 -8.85 15.51
CA GLU A 93 26.23 -7.56 15.24
C GLU A 93 24.94 -7.70 14.44
N ILE A 94 24.96 -8.53 13.39
CA ILE A 94 23.78 -8.82 12.57
C ILE A 94 22.69 -9.47 13.43
N LYS A 95 23.02 -10.47 14.26
CA LYS A 95 22.05 -11.12 15.16
C LYS A 95 21.39 -10.14 16.11
N ASN A 96 22.18 -9.29 16.77
CA ASN A 96 21.66 -8.27 17.67
C ASN A 96 20.73 -7.29 16.94
N SER A 97 21.10 -6.87 15.72
CA SER A 97 20.26 -5.99 14.90
C SER A 97 18.95 -6.66 14.47
N LEU A 98 18.99 -7.97 14.18
CA LEU A 98 17.82 -8.77 13.80
C LEU A 98 16.87 -8.94 14.98
N ASP A 99 17.39 -9.24 16.18
CA ASP A 99 16.59 -9.37 17.40
C ASP A 99 15.93 -8.05 17.79
N ALA A 100 16.65 -6.93 17.62
CA ALA A 100 16.10 -5.59 17.81
C ALA A 100 14.99 -5.27 16.79
N ALA A 101 15.17 -5.66 15.51
CA ALA A 101 14.14 -5.50 14.49
C ALA A 101 12.90 -6.35 14.78
N ASN A 102 13.08 -7.62 15.19
CA ASN A 102 11.99 -8.53 15.54
C ASN A 102 11.16 -8.00 16.71
N SER A 103 11.82 -7.47 17.75
CA SER A 103 11.13 -6.86 18.89
C SER A 103 10.27 -5.67 18.47
N ARG A 104 10.78 -4.81 17.57
CA ARG A 104 10.02 -3.68 17.01
C ARG A 104 8.85 -4.13 16.14
N ILE A 105 9.01 -5.22 15.39
CA ILE A 105 7.94 -5.81 14.58
C ILE A 105 6.81 -6.32 15.47
N GLN A 106 7.13 -7.08 16.52
CA GLN A 106 6.12 -7.59 17.46
C GLN A 106 5.34 -6.44 18.13
N GLU A 107 6.03 -5.39 18.56
CA GLU A 107 5.37 -4.20 19.13
C GLU A 107 4.43 -3.55 18.10
N ALA A 108 4.86 -3.45 16.83
CA ALA A 108 4.03 -2.91 15.77
C ALA A 108 2.81 -3.79 15.49
N GLU A 109 2.96 -5.11 15.46
CA GLU A 109 1.87 -6.07 15.27
C GLU A 109 0.82 -5.97 16.37
N GLU A 110 1.23 -5.91 17.64
CA GLU A 110 0.29 -5.71 18.76
C GLU A 110 -0.45 -4.38 18.65
N ARG A 111 0.25 -3.31 18.24
CA ARG A 111 -0.37 -2.00 18.02
C ARG A 111 -1.37 -2.02 16.88
N ILE A 112 -1.07 -2.74 15.79
CA ILE A 112 -1.98 -2.92 14.65
C ILE A 112 -3.22 -3.68 15.12
N SER A 113 -3.06 -4.80 15.83
CA SER A 113 -4.19 -5.57 16.36
C SER A 113 -5.11 -4.72 17.26
N LYS A 114 -4.55 -3.93 18.18
CA LYS A 114 -5.33 -3.00 19.02
C LYS A 114 -6.07 -1.94 18.21
N VAL A 115 -5.50 -1.48 17.09
CA VAL A 115 -6.16 -0.51 16.20
C VAL A 115 -7.28 -1.16 15.40
N GLU A 116 -7.07 -2.38 14.91
CA GLU A 116 -8.09 -3.15 14.17
C GLU A 116 -9.33 -3.41 15.04
N ASP A 117 -9.15 -3.83 16.28
CA ASP A 117 -10.27 -4.04 17.22
C ASP A 117 -11.07 -2.75 17.43
N ARG A 118 -10.37 -1.62 17.65
CA ARG A 118 -11.02 -0.31 17.81
C ARG A 118 -11.74 0.14 16.55
N LEU A 119 -11.24 -0.18 15.36
CA LEU A 119 -11.89 0.15 14.10
C LEU A 119 -13.23 -0.59 13.95
N VAL A 120 -13.29 -1.85 14.36
CA VAL A 120 -14.54 -2.63 14.36
C VAL A 120 -15.57 -1.99 15.30
N GLU A 121 -15.17 -1.63 16.53
CA GLU A 121 -16.06 -0.94 17.47
C GLU A 121 -16.57 0.41 16.95
N ILE A 122 -15.71 1.18 16.30
CA ILE A 122 -16.07 2.48 15.69
C ILE A 122 -17.09 2.26 14.57
N MET A 123 -16.85 1.30 13.68
CA MET A 123 -17.74 1.00 12.56
C MET A 123 -19.14 0.59 13.05
N ASP A 124 -19.22 -0.27 14.06
CA ASP A 124 -20.50 -0.68 14.66
C ASP A 124 -21.24 0.52 15.30
N ALA A 125 -20.49 1.39 15.99
CA ALA A 125 -21.05 2.60 16.58
C ALA A 125 -21.54 3.58 15.51
N GLU A 126 -20.82 3.72 14.39
CA GLU A 126 -21.23 4.54 13.23
C GLU A 126 -22.50 4.00 12.58
N GLN A 127 -22.58 2.71 12.29
CA GLN A 127 -23.80 2.10 11.75
C GLN A 127 -25.00 2.33 12.67
N LYS A 128 -24.81 2.22 13.99
CA LYS A 128 -25.86 2.49 14.98
C LYS A 128 -26.27 3.96 14.98
N ARG A 129 -25.31 4.90 14.86
CA ARG A 129 -25.59 6.34 14.74
C ARG A 129 -26.35 6.64 13.46
N GLU A 130 -25.95 6.06 12.33
CA GLU A 130 -26.62 6.27 11.05
C GLU A 130 -28.07 5.78 11.07
N LYS A 131 -28.31 4.57 11.62
CA LYS A 131 -29.68 4.05 11.81
C LYS A 131 -30.52 4.95 12.71
N ARG A 132 -29.92 5.63 13.70
CA ARG A 132 -30.63 6.61 14.55
C ARG A 132 -30.92 7.90 13.79
N LEU A 133 -29.98 8.38 12.97
CA LEU A 133 -30.16 9.58 12.15
C LEU A 133 -31.28 9.40 11.13
N LYS A 134 -31.32 8.27 10.40
CA LYS A 134 -32.40 7.96 9.44
C LYS A 134 -33.78 7.97 10.12
N ARG A 135 -33.92 7.29 11.26
CA ARG A 135 -35.15 7.31 12.06
C ARG A 135 -35.53 8.72 12.55
N ASN A 136 -34.54 9.52 12.96
CA ASN A 136 -34.78 10.89 13.38
C ASN A 136 -35.24 11.77 12.21
N GLU A 137 -34.66 11.60 11.02
CA GLU A 137 -35.06 12.33 9.81
C GLU A 137 -36.49 11.99 9.40
N GLU A 138 -36.85 10.70 9.40
CA GLU A 138 -38.21 10.23 9.15
C GLU A 138 -39.19 10.79 10.17
N SER A 139 -38.85 10.73 11.47
CA SER A 139 -39.67 11.29 12.55
C SER A 139 -39.86 12.81 12.41
N LEU A 140 -38.79 13.54 12.08
CA LEU A 140 -38.86 14.98 11.82
C LEU A 140 -39.75 15.27 10.60
N ARG A 141 -39.65 14.47 9.53
CA ARG A 141 -40.51 14.59 8.36
C ARG A 141 -41.98 14.39 8.72
N GLU A 142 -42.29 13.36 9.50
CA GLU A 142 -43.65 13.12 9.99
C GLU A 142 -44.18 14.24 10.89
N LEU A 143 -43.36 14.76 11.81
CA LEU A 143 -43.73 15.89 12.66
C LEU A 143 -43.98 17.15 11.84
N TRP A 144 -43.11 17.44 10.87
CA TRP A 144 -43.29 18.57 9.95
C TRP A 144 -44.55 18.42 9.11
N ASP A 145 -44.84 17.22 8.62
CA ASP A 145 -46.07 16.95 7.89
C ASP A 145 -47.29 17.10 8.81
N LYS A 146 -47.24 16.63 10.06
CA LYS A 146 -48.30 16.87 11.07
C LYS A 146 -48.55 18.36 11.32
N VAL A 147 -47.50 19.17 11.45
CA VAL A 147 -47.62 20.64 11.62
C VAL A 147 -48.20 21.31 10.36
N LYS A 148 -47.81 20.86 9.17
CA LYS A 148 -48.30 21.42 7.89
C LYS A 148 -49.67 20.89 7.49
N ARG A 149 -50.16 19.81 8.09
CA ARG A 149 -51.46 19.19 7.76
C ARG A 149 -52.61 20.17 7.87
N THR A 150 -52.60 21.13 8.79
CA THR A 150 -53.65 22.16 8.91
C THR A 150 -53.41 23.44 8.11
N ASN A 151 -52.21 23.59 7.52
CA ASN A 151 -51.82 24.83 6.86
C ASN A 151 -52.27 24.88 5.39
N ILE A 152 -52.79 26.02 4.96
CA ILE A 152 -53.16 26.35 3.58
C ILE A 152 -52.36 27.55 3.11
N ARG A 153 -51.89 27.50 1.86
CA ARG A 153 -51.20 28.64 1.25
C ARG A 153 -52.05 29.28 0.16
N ILE A 154 -52.22 30.59 0.25
CA ILE A 154 -52.98 31.40 -0.71
C ILE A 154 -52.04 32.35 -1.45
N ILE A 155 -52.16 32.39 -2.77
CA ILE A 155 -51.37 33.24 -3.68
C ILE A 155 -52.26 34.27 -4.35
N GLY A 156 -51.81 35.52 -4.43
CA GLY A 156 -52.55 36.59 -5.11
C GLY A 156 -53.46 37.40 -4.18
N VAL A 157 -53.16 37.41 -2.87
CA VAL A 157 -53.79 38.32 -1.92
C VAL A 157 -53.00 39.63 -1.95
N PRO A 158 -53.63 40.78 -2.27
CA PRO A 158 -52.95 42.07 -2.32
C PRO A 158 -52.34 42.45 -0.96
N GLU A 159 -51.21 43.16 -0.98
CA GLU A 159 -50.54 43.59 0.24
C GLU A 159 -51.27 44.79 0.85
N GLY A 160 -51.50 44.80 2.16
CA GLY A 160 -52.13 45.91 2.88
C GLY A 160 -53.60 45.69 3.28
N GLU A 161 -54.40 44.96 2.49
CA GLU A 161 -55.84 44.73 2.78
C GLU A 161 -56.10 44.09 4.15
N GLU A 162 -55.13 43.34 4.66
CA GLU A 162 -55.22 42.63 5.93
C GLU A 162 -55.32 43.57 7.13
N LYS A 163 -54.76 44.77 7.05
CA LYS A 163 -54.82 45.77 8.12
C LYS A 163 -56.21 46.39 8.25
N GLU A 164 -56.94 46.46 7.15
CA GLU A 164 -58.24 47.15 7.06
C GLU A 164 -59.40 46.18 7.32
N LYS A 165 -59.40 45.03 6.64
CA LYS A 165 -60.52 44.07 6.71
C LYS A 165 -60.30 42.94 7.71
N GLY A 166 -59.05 42.73 8.16
CA GLY A 166 -58.67 41.54 8.90
C GLY A 166 -58.52 40.32 7.99
N THR A 167 -57.64 39.39 8.38
CA THR A 167 -57.32 38.24 7.50
C THR A 167 -58.49 37.26 7.37
N GLU A 168 -59.35 37.17 8.38
CA GLU A 168 -60.49 36.27 8.38
C GLU A 168 -61.55 36.65 7.36
N LYS A 169 -61.88 37.96 7.27
CA LYS A 169 -62.85 38.46 6.29
C LYS A 169 -62.34 38.25 4.86
N ILE A 170 -61.06 38.54 4.60
CA ILE A 170 -60.44 38.31 3.29
C ILE A 170 -60.52 36.81 2.92
N PHE A 171 -60.25 35.92 3.88
CA PHE A 171 -60.37 34.49 3.63
C PHE A 171 -61.81 34.07 3.31
N GLN A 172 -62.79 34.57 4.06
CA GLN A 172 -64.21 34.31 3.80
C GLN A 172 -64.67 34.86 2.43
N GLU A 173 -64.25 36.08 2.06
CA GLU A 173 -64.51 36.67 0.74
C GLU A 173 -63.92 35.79 -0.38
N ILE A 174 -62.69 35.31 -0.21
CA ILE A 174 -62.03 34.41 -1.18
C ILE A 174 -62.78 33.09 -1.31
N ILE A 175 -63.24 32.50 -0.21
CA ILE A 175 -64.00 31.25 -0.23
C ILE A 175 -65.38 31.45 -0.86
N ALA A 176 -66.14 32.47 -0.46
CA ALA A 176 -67.46 32.76 -1.02
C ALA A 176 -67.40 33.05 -2.53
N LYS A 177 -66.39 33.83 -2.96
CA LYS A 177 -66.15 34.12 -4.38
C LYS A 177 -65.73 32.88 -5.16
N ASN A 178 -64.95 31.98 -4.55
CA ASN A 178 -64.43 30.83 -5.27
C ASN A 178 -65.34 29.60 -5.24
N PHE A 179 -66.02 29.35 -4.13
CA PHE A 179 -66.77 28.15 -3.81
C PHE A 179 -68.13 28.53 -3.21
N PRO A 180 -69.08 29.04 -4.02
CA PRO A 180 -70.37 29.51 -3.53
C PRO A 180 -71.19 28.40 -2.84
N HIS A 181 -71.01 27.14 -3.27
CA HIS A 181 -71.67 25.97 -2.68
C HIS A 181 -71.15 25.59 -1.29
N MET A 182 -70.01 26.14 -0.84
CA MET A 182 -69.50 25.98 0.52
C MET A 182 -70.05 27.04 1.50
N GLY A 183 -70.72 28.07 0.97
CA GLY A 183 -70.89 29.39 1.60
C GLY A 183 -71.91 29.55 2.72
N LYS A 184 -72.27 28.50 3.47
CA LYS A 184 -73.06 28.62 4.72
C LYS A 184 -72.71 27.61 5.81
N GLU A 185 -72.00 26.53 5.49
CA GLU A 185 -71.41 25.68 6.51
C GLU A 185 -70.29 26.46 7.20
N SER A 186 -70.28 26.47 8.52
CA SER A 186 -69.30 27.16 9.38
C SER A 186 -67.88 26.61 9.17
N LEU A 187 -67.26 26.97 8.05
CA LEU A 187 -65.84 26.77 7.82
C LEU A 187 -65.10 27.47 8.96
N THR A 188 -64.46 26.67 9.81
CA THR A 188 -64.06 27.03 11.17
C THR A 188 -63.05 28.17 11.18
N GLN A 189 -63.07 28.91 12.29
CA GLN A 189 -62.10 29.92 12.72
C GLN A 189 -60.65 29.60 12.30
N ILE A 190 -60.00 30.62 11.77
CA ILE A 190 -58.57 30.63 11.49
C ILE A 190 -57.84 30.65 12.83
N GLN A 191 -56.91 29.72 13.02
CA GLN A 191 -56.07 29.72 14.23
C GLN A 191 -54.99 30.80 14.12
N GLU A 192 -54.36 30.89 12.95
CA GLU A 192 -53.28 31.84 12.70
C GLU A 192 -53.21 32.14 11.21
N ALA A 193 -52.86 33.38 10.86
CA ALA A 193 -52.60 33.72 9.47
C ALA A 193 -51.46 34.71 9.32
N GLN A 194 -50.44 34.32 8.57
CA GLN A 194 -49.20 35.07 8.42
C GLN A 194 -48.77 35.17 6.95
N ARG A 195 -48.06 36.24 6.58
CA ARG A 195 -47.38 36.35 5.29
C ARG A 195 -46.05 35.60 5.31
N VAL A 196 -45.77 34.83 4.27
CA VAL A 196 -44.53 34.06 4.13
C VAL A 196 -43.82 34.44 2.82
N PRO A 197 -42.59 34.98 2.87
CA PRO A 197 -41.78 35.29 4.08
C PRO A 197 -42.28 36.50 4.88
N TYR A 198 -41.91 36.59 6.16
CA TYR A 198 -42.38 37.64 7.08
C TYR A 198 -41.95 39.06 6.67
N LYS A 199 -40.74 39.20 6.11
CA LYS A 199 -40.21 40.48 5.60
C LYS A 199 -40.57 40.67 4.12
N ILE A 200 -40.94 41.90 3.75
CA ILE A 200 -41.11 42.30 2.35
C ILE A 200 -39.72 42.38 1.72
N ASN A 201 -39.56 41.81 0.52
CA ASN A 201 -38.33 41.94 -0.25
C ASN A 201 -38.55 43.00 -1.35
N PRO A 202 -37.88 44.16 -1.29
CA PRO A 202 -38.07 45.23 -2.27
C PRO A 202 -37.74 44.83 -3.71
N ARG A 203 -36.93 43.78 -3.91
CA ARG A 203 -36.56 43.27 -5.24
C ARG A 203 -37.62 42.38 -5.88
N ARG A 204 -38.70 42.04 -5.16
CA ARG A 204 -39.78 41.17 -5.67
C ARG A 204 -41.07 41.97 -5.78
N ASN A 205 -41.52 42.18 -7.02
CA ASN A 205 -42.80 42.83 -7.31
C ASN A 205 -44.01 41.89 -7.13
N ALA A 206 -43.78 40.62 -6.83
CA ALA A 206 -44.84 39.63 -6.59
C ALA A 206 -45.35 39.70 -5.15
N GLN A 207 -46.68 39.72 -5.00
CA GLN A 207 -47.35 39.69 -3.71
C GLN A 207 -46.94 38.45 -2.89
N ARG A 208 -46.61 38.66 -1.61
CA ARG A 208 -46.26 37.54 -0.71
C ARG A 208 -47.42 36.60 -0.49
N HIS A 209 -47.12 35.32 -0.29
CA HIS A 209 -48.16 34.33 -0.08
C HIS A 209 -48.67 34.42 1.36
N LYS A 210 -49.96 34.19 1.58
CA LYS A 210 -50.53 34.05 2.92
C LYS A 210 -50.51 32.57 3.32
N LEU A 211 -49.99 32.26 4.50
CA LEU A 211 -50.12 30.96 5.15
C LEU A 211 -51.22 31.08 6.20
N ILE A 212 -52.25 30.24 6.10
CA ILE A 212 -53.38 30.22 7.01
C ILE A 212 -53.40 28.85 7.68
N LYS A 213 -53.41 28.83 9.01
CA LYS A 213 -53.55 27.63 9.82
C LYS A 213 -55.02 27.48 10.22
N LEU A 214 -55.64 26.39 9.75
CA LEU A 214 -57.02 26.07 10.11
C LEU A 214 -57.08 25.25 11.39
N THR A 215 -58.17 25.42 12.14
CA THR A 215 -58.40 24.65 13.37
C THR A 215 -58.69 23.17 13.09
N LYS A 216 -59.38 22.87 11.98
CA LYS A 216 -59.77 21.51 11.60
C LYS A 216 -59.13 21.10 10.27
N ILE A 217 -58.56 19.88 10.23
CA ILE A 217 -57.97 19.31 9.01
C ILE A 217 -59.04 19.05 7.94
N LYS A 218 -60.25 18.63 8.34
CA LYS A 218 -61.37 18.36 7.42
C LYS A 218 -61.73 19.58 6.56
N ASP A 219 -61.66 20.77 7.14
CA ASP A 219 -61.98 22.02 6.44
C ASP A 219 -60.95 22.32 5.35
N LYS A 220 -59.66 22.05 5.62
CA LYS A 220 -58.61 22.15 4.60
C LYS A 220 -58.84 21.19 3.44
N GLU A 221 -59.16 19.94 3.74
CA GLU A 221 -59.38 18.92 2.71
C GLU A 221 -60.57 19.29 1.82
N LYS A 222 -61.68 19.76 2.42
CA LYS A 222 -62.83 20.30 1.68
C LYS A 222 -62.39 21.43 0.73
N ILE A 223 -61.70 22.46 1.23
CA ILE A 223 -61.25 23.61 0.44
C ILE A 223 -60.32 23.19 -0.71
N LEU A 224 -59.34 22.32 -0.43
CA LEU A 224 -58.41 21.84 -1.45
C LEU A 224 -59.11 20.96 -2.48
N LYS A 225 -60.11 20.17 -2.09
CA LYS A 225 -60.92 19.36 -3.02
C LYS A 225 -61.70 20.25 -3.98
N ALA A 226 -62.43 21.24 -3.48
CA ALA A 226 -63.17 22.17 -4.34
C ALA A 226 -62.25 23.04 -5.21
N ALA A 227 -61.06 23.41 -4.72
CA ALA A 227 -60.06 24.09 -5.54
C ALA A 227 -59.65 23.25 -6.76
N ARG A 228 -59.39 21.94 -6.57
CA ARG A 228 -59.06 21.01 -7.67
C ARG A 228 -60.22 20.83 -8.65
N GLU A 229 -61.44 20.70 -8.16
CA GLU A 229 -62.66 20.58 -8.99
C GLU A 229 -62.89 21.86 -9.83
N LYS A 230 -62.64 23.03 -9.25
CA LYS A 230 -62.73 24.31 -9.97
C LYS A 230 -61.63 24.47 -11.03
N LYS A 231 -60.43 23.95 -10.77
CA LYS A 231 -59.32 24.03 -11.74
C LYS A 231 -59.53 23.11 -12.94
N THR A 232 -60.12 21.93 -12.72
CA THR A 232 -60.46 20.99 -13.80
C THR A 232 -61.57 21.55 -14.69
N SER A 233 -62.59 22.22 -14.14
CA SER A 233 -63.64 22.88 -14.94
C SER A 233 -63.16 24.10 -15.73
N LYS A 234 -62.13 24.82 -15.25
CA LYS A 234 -61.50 25.96 -15.96
C LYS A 234 -60.51 25.57 -17.06
N LEU A 235 -60.11 24.30 -17.19
CA LEU A 235 -59.28 23.87 -18.32
C LEU A 235 -60.07 23.80 -19.64
N GLN A 236 -61.41 23.94 -19.56
CA GLN A 236 -62.34 23.85 -20.68
C GLN A 236 -62.96 25.22 -21.06
N GLY A 237 -62.53 26.33 -20.42
CA GLY A 237 -63.02 27.70 -20.69
C GLY A 237 -62.11 28.82 -20.16
N ASN A 238 -62.29 30.06 -20.62
CA ASN A 238 -61.38 31.19 -20.41
C ASN A 238 -60.95 31.43 -18.93
N PRO A 239 -59.70 31.88 -18.70
CA PRO A 239 -59.13 32.00 -17.35
C PRO A 239 -59.60 33.27 -16.63
N ASP A 240 -60.80 33.26 -16.06
CA ASP A 240 -61.23 34.37 -15.22
C ASP A 240 -60.41 34.49 -13.93
N LYS A 241 -60.05 35.74 -13.62
CA LYS A 241 -59.24 36.24 -12.49
C LYS A 241 -59.80 35.83 -11.12
N ALA A 242 -59.52 34.59 -10.71
CA ALA A 242 -59.76 34.16 -9.33
C ALA A 242 -58.74 34.83 -8.39
N ILE A 243 -59.23 35.49 -7.34
CA ILE A 243 -58.40 35.98 -6.23
C ILE A 243 -58.05 34.74 -5.39
N GLY A 244 -56.75 34.50 -5.18
CA GLY A 244 -56.31 33.37 -4.35
C GLY A 244 -56.23 32.04 -5.09
N ARG A 245 -55.02 31.56 -5.41
CA ARG A 245 -54.78 30.13 -5.71
C ARG A 245 -54.37 29.40 -4.45
N PHE A 246 -54.99 28.25 -4.19
CA PHE A 246 -54.71 27.41 -3.02
C PHE A 246 -53.60 26.38 -3.32
N PHE A 247 -52.65 26.23 -2.42
CA PHE A 247 -51.53 25.31 -2.60
C PHE A 247 -51.26 24.48 -1.35
N ASN A 248 -50.89 23.22 -1.58
CA ASN A 248 -50.24 22.38 -0.59
C ASN A 248 -48.82 22.03 -1.07
N ARG A 249 -47.82 22.20 -0.22
CA ARG A 249 -46.47 21.66 -0.47
C ARG A 249 -46.28 20.47 0.46
N ASN A 250 -46.13 19.29 -0.11
CA ASN A 250 -45.70 18.12 0.67
C ASN A 250 -44.22 18.28 1.08
N SER A 251 -43.77 17.49 2.04
CA SER A 251 -42.38 17.44 2.52
C SER A 251 -41.33 17.26 1.42
N ALA A 252 -41.69 16.73 0.25
CA ALA A 252 -40.84 16.60 -0.94
C ALA A 252 -40.71 17.88 -1.81
N GLY A 253 -41.25 19.03 -1.37
CA GLY A 253 -41.15 20.29 -2.12
C GLY A 253 -41.98 20.37 -3.41
N GLN A 254 -42.63 19.27 -3.82
CA GLN A 254 -43.51 19.23 -4.98
C GLN A 254 -44.70 20.20 -4.82
N LYS A 255 -44.91 21.05 -5.82
CA LYS A 255 -46.07 21.92 -5.94
C LYS A 255 -47.26 21.06 -6.38
N VAL A 256 -48.07 20.60 -5.45
CA VAL A 256 -49.41 20.12 -5.80
C VAL A 256 -50.28 21.37 -5.97
N VAL A 257 -50.31 21.88 -7.19
CA VAL A 257 -51.17 23.01 -7.58
C VAL A 257 -52.62 22.52 -7.53
N ALA A 258 -53.37 22.92 -6.50
CA ALA A 258 -54.82 22.80 -6.51
C ALA A 258 -55.43 23.93 -7.35
#